data_AF-A0A2E6XJC0-F1
#
_entry.id   AF-A0A2E6XJC0-F1
#
_cell.length_a   1.000
_cell.length_b   1.000
_cell.length_c   1.000
_cell.angle_alpha   90.00
_cell.angle_beta   90.00
_cell.angle_gamma   90.00
#
_symmetry.space_group_name_H-M   'P 1'
#
loop_
_entity.id
_entity.type
_entity.pdbx_description
1 polymer ?
#
loop_
_entity_poly.entity_id
_entity_poly.type
_entity_poly.pdbx_seq_one_letter_code
_entity_poly.pdbx_strand_id
1 'polypeptide(L)'
;MTEDKAQPLSATTFEPAPVIAESDKAATQGDTSRNVLIAGGAGAALLLFVFFVLPEMVSPDAVDLADSAMTSNPASNAGGDMLSTAGAGAVTGEGRSPFAEAQESALRREAQEILQALLSLQELLAERGAARWGEPVYSEALNRAAAGDAAYRERDFELATSEYQAALNQLSALETSLPERIESLHSVLIAAIEDGDVPAAQASFNDLAEMAPADIRLIALEERLIALPEVIAALESATQAEGMGNLDTAVEAASTATRADPAHERARTRLAELQAAQRRQQFTEAMTMGYGALASQRFDTAETQFRQAAALYPGAPEPDAALIEVDQARTQKTLMDLQAQGAQAETEERWADAVALYEQALEIDALLLFATEGRARSAPRAELNDRLGEIPAERDRLVDARIMRLAQRTLAEAEAIADSGPRLRAQISAAQETLAYASTSVPVTIQSDGLTDITLLRVKRLGTLSSQSLPLRPGRYTAVGMRNGYRDVRVQFEVRPDQANAVEVRCVETI
;
A
#
# COMPACT_ATOMS: atom_id res chain seq x y z
N MET A 1 -43.77 -30.60 -44.34
CA MET A 1 -42.78 -30.40 -43.25
C MET A 1 -43.08 -29.03 -42.66
N THR A 2 -43.43 -29.00 -41.38
CA THR A 2 -43.39 -27.83 -40.47
C THR A 2 -43.69 -26.44 -41.03
N GLU A 3 -44.94 -26.01 -40.86
CA GLU A 3 -45.21 -24.63 -40.44
C GLU A 3 -44.66 -24.42 -39.02
N ASP A 4 -44.15 -23.23 -38.72
CA ASP A 4 -44.41 -22.59 -37.42
C ASP A 4 -44.35 -21.07 -37.57
N LYS A 5 -45.15 -20.36 -36.77
CA LYS A 5 -45.41 -18.92 -36.88
C LYS A 5 -45.73 -18.37 -35.48
N ALA A 6 -44.69 -17.93 -34.76
CA ALA A 6 -44.81 -17.42 -33.39
C ALA A 6 -44.26 -15.99 -33.24
N GLN A 7 -44.87 -15.25 -32.32
CA GLN A 7 -44.71 -13.82 -32.06
C GLN A 7 -43.51 -13.48 -31.15
N PRO A 8 -43.11 -12.18 -31.07
CA PRO A 8 -42.06 -11.74 -30.16
C PRO A 8 -42.48 -11.84 -28.68
N LEU A 9 -41.52 -12.19 -27.82
CA LEU A 9 -41.70 -12.17 -26.36
C LEU A 9 -41.46 -10.76 -25.83
N SER A 10 -42.46 -10.21 -25.14
CA SER A 10 -42.43 -8.92 -24.45
C SER A 10 -41.68 -8.99 -23.12
N ALA A 11 -41.10 -7.87 -22.69
CA ALA A 11 -40.37 -7.77 -21.43
C ALA A 11 -41.25 -8.09 -20.20
N THR A 12 -40.71 -8.89 -19.28
CA THR A 12 -41.36 -9.20 -18.00
C THR A 12 -40.96 -8.19 -16.93
N THR A 13 -41.94 -7.49 -16.38
CA THR A 13 -41.78 -6.61 -15.21
C THR A 13 -41.36 -7.42 -13.98
N PHE A 14 -40.36 -6.95 -13.24
CA PHE A 14 -40.00 -7.54 -11.95
C PHE A 14 -41.02 -7.15 -10.87
N GLU A 15 -41.58 -8.14 -10.18
CA GLU A 15 -42.46 -7.98 -9.02
C GLU A 15 -41.83 -8.73 -7.83
N PRO A 16 -41.64 -8.10 -6.66
CA PRO A 16 -40.93 -8.72 -5.54
C PRO A 16 -41.81 -9.71 -4.77
N ALA A 17 -41.30 -10.92 -4.56
CA ALA A 17 -41.99 -11.97 -3.80
C ALA A 17 -42.10 -11.64 -2.30
N PRO A 18 -43.16 -12.10 -1.60
CA PRO A 18 -43.48 -11.66 -0.25
C PRO A 18 -42.62 -12.32 0.84
N VAL A 19 -42.44 -11.59 1.94
CA VAL A 19 -41.76 -12.06 3.15
C VAL A 19 -42.69 -13.04 3.89
N ILE A 20 -42.27 -14.30 4.04
CA ILE A 20 -42.89 -15.24 4.98
C ILE A 20 -42.03 -15.29 6.23
N ALA A 21 -42.61 -14.85 7.35
CA ALA A 21 -42.06 -15.06 8.67
C ALA A 21 -42.73 -16.30 9.28
N GLU A 22 -41.95 -17.33 9.59
CA GLU A 22 -42.40 -18.43 10.43
C GLU A 22 -41.31 -18.79 11.46
N SER A 23 -41.67 -18.60 12.72
CA SER A 23 -40.85 -18.99 13.87
C SER A 23 -41.01 -20.48 14.12
N ASP A 24 -39.92 -21.23 14.32
CA ASP A 24 -40.05 -22.43 15.15
C ASP A 24 -38.78 -22.87 15.90
N LYS A 25 -39.02 -23.25 17.16
CA LYS A 25 -38.30 -24.19 18.03
C LYS A 25 -36.76 -24.26 17.98
N ALA A 26 -36.15 -23.74 19.05
CA ALA A 26 -34.84 -24.21 19.51
C ALA A 26 -34.94 -25.64 20.10
N ALA A 27 -34.15 -26.58 19.56
CA ALA A 27 -33.86 -27.87 20.19
C ALA A 27 -32.46 -28.38 19.79
N THR A 28 -31.55 -28.28 20.76
CA THR A 28 -30.19 -28.83 20.87
C THR A 28 -29.78 -30.04 20.01
N GLN A 29 -28.68 -29.88 19.29
CA GLN A 29 -27.54 -30.82 19.11
C GLN A 29 -26.36 -29.95 18.61
N GLY A 30 -25.10 -30.11 19.01
CA GLY A 30 -24.51 -31.07 19.94
C GLY A 30 -23.02 -31.31 19.60
N ASP A 31 -22.16 -30.30 19.71
CA ASP A 31 -20.74 -30.43 19.35
C ASP A 31 -19.90 -30.85 20.56
N THR A 32 -19.42 -32.09 20.53
CA THR A 32 -18.52 -32.68 21.52
C THR A 32 -17.27 -33.18 20.83
N SER A 33 -16.22 -32.35 20.76
CA SER A 33 -14.96 -32.75 20.14
C SER A 33 -13.71 -32.12 20.82
N ARG A 34 -13.67 -32.12 22.16
CA ARG A 34 -12.46 -31.70 22.91
C ARG A 34 -12.06 -32.70 24.00
N ASN A 35 -11.69 -33.92 23.57
CA ASN A 35 -11.16 -34.99 24.43
C ASN A 35 -10.02 -35.77 23.76
N VAL A 36 -8.85 -35.14 23.58
CA VAL A 36 -7.52 -35.77 23.63
C VAL A 36 -6.55 -34.73 24.22
N LEU A 37 -5.52 -35.16 24.96
CA LEU A 37 -4.48 -34.33 25.63
C LEU A 37 -4.78 -33.77 27.05
N ILE A 38 -5.83 -34.23 27.74
CA ILE A 38 -5.89 -34.15 29.22
C ILE A 38 -6.22 -35.55 29.79
N ALA A 39 -5.32 -36.50 29.56
CA ALA A 39 -5.40 -37.87 30.07
C ALA A 39 -4.00 -38.46 30.35
N GLY A 40 -3.07 -37.65 30.87
CA GLY A 40 -1.69 -38.04 31.16
C GLY A 40 -1.12 -37.45 32.46
N GLY A 41 -1.96 -36.94 33.36
CA GLY A 41 -1.54 -36.15 34.54
C GLY A 41 -2.11 -36.58 35.89
N ALA A 42 -2.84 -37.71 35.97
CA ALA A 42 -3.50 -38.15 37.20
C ALA A 42 -2.85 -39.38 37.89
N GLY A 43 -1.79 -39.95 37.30
CA GLY A 43 -1.07 -41.10 37.88
C GLY A 43 0.09 -40.73 38.82
N ALA A 44 0.70 -39.56 38.65
CA ALA A 44 1.91 -39.17 39.40
C ALA A 44 1.61 -38.54 40.78
N ALA A 45 0.46 -37.86 40.94
CA ALA A 45 0.10 -37.18 42.18
C ALA A 45 -0.30 -38.13 43.33
N LEU A 46 -0.71 -39.37 43.02
CA LEU A 46 -1.17 -40.35 44.01
C LEU A 46 -0.04 -41.20 44.65
N LEU A 47 1.17 -41.18 44.08
CA LEU A 47 2.32 -41.90 44.64
C LEU A 47 3.15 -41.07 45.64
N LEU A 48 3.13 -39.73 45.54
CA LEU A 48 3.89 -38.86 46.46
C LEU A 48 3.22 -38.64 47.82
N PHE A 49 1.90 -38.79 47.92
CA PHE A 49 1.17 -38.57 49.18
C PHE A 49 1.34 -39.71 50.20
N VAL A 50 1.54 -40.94 49.74
CA VAL A 50 1.58 -42.15 50.59
C VAL A 50 2.93 -42.32 51.31
N PHE A 51 4.02 -41.78 50.76
CA PHE A 51 5.38 -42.08 51.25
C PHE A 51 5.99 -41.02 52.19
N PHE A 52 5.38 -39.83 52.32
CA PHE A 52 6.04 -38.68 52.97
C PHE A 52 5.26 -38.00 54.10
N VAL A 53 4.00 -38.36 54.37
CA VAL A 53 3.12 -37.61 55.31
C VAL A 53 2.65 -38.44 56.53
N LEU A 54 2.86 -39.76 56.52
CA LEU A 54 2.75 -40.61 57.71
C LEU A 54 3.98 -41.56 57.69
N PRO A 55 4.88 -41.56 58.70
CA PRO A 55 4.56 -41.42 60.12
C PRO A 55 5.61 -40.64 60.96
N GLU A 56 5.44 -39.33 61.16
CA GLU A 56 6.14 -38.59 62.22
C GLU A 56 5.15 -38.17 63.32
N MET A 57 4.57 -39.16 64.01
CA MET A 57 4.01 -39.04 65.36
C MET A 57 3.64 -40.43 65.87
N VAL A 58 4.41 -40.96 66.82
CA VAL A 58 4.00 -41.76 68.01
C VAL A 58 5.27 -42.29 68.68
N SER A 59 5.58 -41.71 69.83
CA SER A 59 6.05 -42.43 71.03
C SER A 59 4.79 -42.61 71.90
N PRO A 60 4.65 -43.62 72.79
CA PRO A 60 5.70 -44.00 73.74
C PRO A 60 5.73 -45.49 74.20
N ASP A 61 6.43 -45.67 75.31
CA ASP A 61 6.32 -46.71 76.35
C ASP A 61 7.15 -47.99 76.27
N ALA A 62 7.85 -48.21 77.39
CA ALA A 62 8.61 -49.40 77.72
C ALA A 62 7.72 -50.43 78.44
N VAL A 63 8.03 -51.72 78.26
CA VAL A 63 7.72 -52.75 79.24
C VAL A 63 8.94 -53.67 79.40
N ASP A 64 9.06 -54.19 80.61
CA ASP A 64 10.23 -54.79 81.25
C ASP A 64 10.19 -56.34 81.22
N LEU A 65 11.19 -56.97 81.85
CA LEU A 65 11.24 -58.34 82.42
C LEU A 65 11.81 -59.52 81.61
N ALA A 66 13.01 -59.93 82.09
CA ALA A 66 13.38 -61.30 82.53
C ALA A 66 13.53 -62.43 81.48
N ASP A 67 14.36 -63.48 81.64
CA ASP A 67 15.29 -63.90 82.70
C ASP A 67 16.35 -64.86 82.04
N SER A 68 17.45 -65.37 82.61
CA SER A 68 18.15 -65.37 83.92
C SER A 68 19.60 -65.89 83.65
N ALA A 69 20.61 -66.02 84.55
CA ALA A 69 20.80 -65.79 85.98
C ALA A 69 22.32 -65.72 86.31
N MET A 70 22.64 -65.51 87.60
CA MET A 70 23.88 -65.85 88.35
C MET A 70 24.98 -64.79 88.52
N THR A 71 25.56 -64.56 89.72
CA THR A 71 25.02 -64.64 91.10
C THR A 71 25.87 -63.74 92.01
N SER A 72 25.27 -63.23 93.10
CA SER A 72 25.93 -62.88 94.39
C SER A 72 27.16 -61.95 94.42
N ASN A 73 26.93 -60.73 94.90
CA ASN A 73 27.84 -60.03 95.83
C ASN A 73 27.80 -60.77 97.22
N PRO A 74 28.72 -60.59 98.19
CA PRO A 74 28.85 -59.29 98.86
C PRO A 74 30.24 -58.90 99.45
N ALA A 75 30.27 -57.65 99.93
CA ALA A 75 30.99 -57.16 101.11
C ALA A 75 32.49 -56.77 101.00
N SER A 76 32.69 -55.48 101.22
CA SER A 76 33.92 -54.76 101.52
C SER A 76 34.79 -55.38 102.62
N ASN A 77 36.11 -55.15 102.54
CA ASN A 77 36.90 -54.89 103.74
C ASN A 77 38.10 -53.98 103.45
N ALA A 78 38.59 -53.29 104.48
CA ALA A 78 39.56 -52.20 104.37
C ALA A 78 40.98 -52.58 104.82
N GLY A 79 41.96 -51.80 104.34
CA GLY A 79 43.21 -51.53 105.07
C GLY A 79 44.49 -52.16 104.51
N GLY A 80 45.60 -51.42 104.65
CA GLY A 80 46.94 -52.03 104.81
C GLY A 80 47.99 -51.74 103.74
N ASP A 81 48.54 -50.51 103.77
CA ASP A 81 49.97 -50.16 103.66
C ASP A 81 50.96 -50.84 102.69
N MET A 82 51.68 -49.94 101.98
CA MET A 82 53.13 -49.86 101.79
C MET A 82 53.94 -51.08 101.27
N LEU A 83 54.67 -50.85 100.16
CA LEU A 83 56.15 -50.78 100.06
C LEU A 83 56.53 -50.72 98.55
N SER A 84 57.15 -49.64 98.08
CA SER A 84 58.61 -49.46 97.95
C SER A 84 59.35 -50.30 96.90
N THR A 85 59.77 -49.58 95.85
CA THR A 85 61.16 -49.54 95.36
C THR A 85 61.63 -50.50 94.25
N ALA A 86 62.11 -49.85 93.18
CA ALA A 86 63.11 -50.28 92.19
C ALA A 86 62.80 -51.45 91.24
N GLY A 87 62.62 -51.08 89.96
CA GLY A 87 62.80 -51.96 88.80
C GLY A 87 63.14 -51.09 87.58
N ALA A 88 64.40 -51.11 87.14
CA ALA A 88 64.83 -50.29 86.01
C ALA A 88 64.27 -50.84 84.67
N GLY A 89 63.79 -49.94 83.82
CA GLY A 89 63.26 -50.28 82.50
C GLY A 89 63.09 -49.02 81.66
N ALA A 90 64.15 -48.61 80.98
CA ALA A 90 64.08 -47.48 80.06
C ALA A 90 63.30 -47.90 78.80
N VAL A 91 62.24 -47.14 78.50
CA VAL A 91 61.68 -47.01 77.14
C VAL A 91 61.55 -45.50 76.93
N THR A 92 62.65 -44.80 76.59
CA THR A 92 63.00 -44.45 75.20
C THR A 92 61.78 -44.10 74.37
N GLY A 93 61.58 -42.81 74.06
CA GLY A 93 60.52 -42.41 73.16
C GLY A 93 60.70 -43.05 71.77
N GLU A 94 59.64 -43.68 71.27
CA GLU A 94 59.54 -44.08 69.88
C GLU A 94 59.37 -42.81 69.01
N GLY A 95 60.50 -42.18 68.69
CA GLY A 95 60.59 -41.36 67.48
C GLY A 95 60.28 -42.25 66.27
N ARG A 96 59.47 -41.74 65.34
CA ARG A 96 59.06 -42.48 64.14
C ARG A 96 60.30 -42.84 63.32
N SER A 97 60.21 -43.90 62.52
CA SER A 97 61.35 -44.26 61.66
C SER A 97 61.55 -43.19 60.57
N PRO A 98 62.80 -42.86 60.18
CA PRO A 98 63.05 -41.86 59.14
C PRO A 98 62.35 -42.14 57.79
N PHE A 99 62.03 -43.41 57.51
CA PHE A 99 61.25 -43.82 56.34
C PHE A 99 59.76 -43.44 56.47
N ALA A 100 59.15 -43.70 57.64
CA ALA A 100 57.76 -43.32 57.91
C ALA A 100 57.60 -41.79 57.96
N GLU A 101 58.57 -41.07 58.52
CA GLU A 101 58.58 -39.60 58.51
C GLU A 101 58.72 -39.03 57.08
N ALA A 102 59.53 -39.66 56.22
CA ALA A 102 59.63 -39.28 54.82
C ALA A 102 58.30 -39.49 54.07
N GLN A 103 57.62 -40.63 54.30
CA GLN A 103 56.32 -40.94 53.70
C GLN A 103 55.21 -39.97 54.18
N GLU A 104 55.14 -39.70 55.50
CA GLU A 104 54.25 -38.68 56.07
C GLU A 104 54.52 -37.28 55.50
N SER A 105 55.79 -36.94 55.24
CA SER A 105 56.16 -35.66 54.63
C SER A 105 55.76 -35.54 53.15
N ALA A 106 55.68 -36.68 52.43
CA ALA A 106 55.22 -36.73 51.05
C ALA A 106 53.69 -36.58 50.97
N LEU A 107 52.93 -37.36 51.74
CA LEU A 107 51.47 -37.26 51.84
C LEU A 107 51.03 -35.85 52.29
N ARG A 108 51.75 -35.23 53.22
CA ARG A 108 51.49 -33.83 53.62
C ARG A 108 51.67 -32.85 52.47
N ARG A 109 52.69 -33.04 51.63
CA ARG A 109 52.96 -32.15 50.48
C ARG A 109 51.88 -32.31 49.41
N GLU A 110 51.45 -33.54 49.15
CA GLU A 110 50.34 -33.86 48.25
C GLU A 110 49.04 -33.20 48.71
N ALA A 111 48.66 -33.36 49.99
CA ALA A 111 47.52 -32.68 50.58
C ALA A 111 47.61 -31.13 50.45
N GLN A 112 48.80 -30.56 50.64
CA GLN A 112 49.04 -29.11 50.50
C GLN A 112 48.93 -28.62 49.05
N GLU A 113 49.36 -29.41 48.08
CA GLU A 113 49.28 -29.08 46.64
C GLU A 113 47.83 -29.06 46.16
N ILE A 114 47.03 -30.06 46.54
CA ILE A 114 45.59 -30.10 46.26
C ILE A 114 44.87 -28.97 46.98
N LEU A 115 45.19 -28.71 48.26
CA LEU A 115 44.60 -27.60 49.02
C LEU A 115 44.93 -26.24 48.38
N GLN A 116 46.13 -26.04 47.84
CA GLN A 116 46.48 -24.81 47.13
C GLN A 116 45.62 -24.63 45.87
N ALA A 117 45.48 -25.68 45.05
CA ALA A 117 44.63 -25.65 43.86
C ALA A 117 43.15 -25.41 44.22
N LEU A 118 42.66 -26.05 45.28
CA LEU A 118 41.31 -25.89 45.82
C LEU A 118 41.04 -24.45 46.26
N LEU A 119 41.95 -23.83 47.02
CA LEU A 119 41.81 -22.44 47.48
C LEU A 119 41.82 -21.44 46.31
N SER A 120 42.71 -21.61 45.34
CA SER A 120 42.75 -20.74 44.15
C SER A 120 41.47 -20.86 43.30
N LEU A 121 40.93 -22.07 43.14
CA LEU A 121 39.68 -22.28 42.42
C LEU A 121 38.46 -21.77 43.22
N GLN A 122 38.46 -21.92 44.54
CA GLN A 122 37.45 -21.36 45.43
C GLN A 122 37.43 -19.83 45.32
N GLU A 123 38.58 -19.17 45.37
CA GLU A 123 38.69 -17.71 45.25
C GLU A 123 38.13 -17.21 43.91
N LEU A 124 38.56 -17.83 42.79
CA LEU A 124 38.06 -17.52 41.44
C LEU A 124 36.54 -17.73 41.29
N LEU A 125 35.98 -18.79 41.89
CA LEU A 125 34.54 -19.05 41.86
C LEU A 125 33.76 -18.11 42.79
N ALA A 126 34.33 -17.74 43.94
CA ALA A 126 33.74 -16.79 44.88
C ALA A 126 33.68 -15.37 44.28
N GLU A 127 34.74 -14.92 43.60
CA GLU A 127 34.76 -13.67 42.83
C GLU A 127 33.69 -13.65 41.72
N ARG A 128 33.36 -14.83 41.16
CA ARG A 128 32.26 -15.01 40.18
C ARG A 128 30.90 -15.29 40.80
N GLY A 129 30.72 -15.12 42.12
CA GLY A 129 29.42 -15.25 42.78
C GLY A 129 28.93 -16.69 43.02
N ALA A 130 29.80 -17.71 42.99
CA ALA A 130 29.40 -19.12 43.11
C ALA A 130 28.63 -19.47 44.38
N ALA A 131 28.77 -18.68 45.45
CA ALA A 131 27.95 -18.77 46.66
C ALA A 131 26.44 -18.50 46.44
N ARG A 132 26.04 -17.97 45.27
CA ARG A 132 24.63 -17.75 44.89
C ARG A 132 24.13 -18.73 43.84
N TRP A 133 24.91 -18.98 42.78
CA TRP A 133 24.47 -19.83 41.65
C TRP A 133 24.98 -21.27 41.69
N GLY A 134 25.99 -21.57 42.50
CA GLY A 134 26.66 -22.88 42.59
C GLY A 134 26.10 -23.82 43.65
N GLU A 135 25.09 -23.39 44.42
CA GLU A 135 24.48 -24.22 45.46
C GLU A 135 23.63 -25.38 44.89
N PRO A 136 23.54 -26.54 45.56
CA PRO A 136 24.19 -26.89 46.83
C PRO A 136 25.67 -27.31 46.69
N VAL A 137 26.15 -27.52 45.46
CA VAL A 137 27.48 -28.12 45.19
C VAL A 137 28.63 -27.27 45.76
N TYR A 138 28.47 -25.95 45.76
CA TYR A 138 29.45 -25.03 46.32
C TYR A 138 29.60 -25.19 47.84
N SER A 139 28.51 -25.15 48.61
CA SER A 139 28.59 -25.38 50.07
C SER A 139 28.98 -26.82 50.43
N GLU A 140 28.58 -27.82 49.65
CA GLU A 140 29.07 -29.20 49.81
C GLU A 140 30.59 -29.29 49.67
N ALA A 141 31.18 -28.65 48.65
CA ALA A 141 32.62 -28.64 48.45
C ALA A 141 33.36 -27.94 49.61
N LEU A 142 32.83 -26.84 50.14
CA LEU A 142 33.38 -26.17 51.32
C LEU A 142 33.29 -27.04 52.58
N ASN A 143 32.21 -27.80 52.76
CA ASN A 143 32.07 -28.75 53.87
C ASN A 143 33.09 -29.90 53.76
N ARG A 144 33.39 -30.38 52.54
CA ARG A 144 34.49 -31.35 52.31
C ARG A 144 35.85 -30.77 52.62
N ALA A 145 36.12 -29.54 52.19
CA ALA A 145 37.36 -28.84 52.54
C ALA A 145 37.54 -28.75 54.07
N ALA A 146 36.48 -28.42 54.81
CA ALA A 146 36.48 -28.37 56.27
C ALA A 146 36.68 -29.76 56.94
N ALA A 147 36.21 -30.84 56.31
CA ALA A 147 36.49 -32.22 56.73
C ALA A 147 37.96 -32.60 56.48
N GLY A 148 38.51 -32.22 55.32
CA GLY A 148 39.93 -32.35 55.00
C GLY A 148 40.83 -31.63 56.01
N ASP A 149 40.44 -30.41 56.41
CA ASP A 149 41.12 -29.65 57.47
C ASP A 149 41.11 -30.35 58.84
N ALA A 150 40.04 -31.10 59.15
CA ALA A 150 39.96 -31.89 60.38
C ALA A 150 40.94 -33.06 60.34
N ALA A 151 40.90 -33.86 59.27
CA ALA A 151 41.84 -34.96 59.04
C ALA A 151 43.31 -34.48 59.04
N TYR A 152 43.59 -33.35 58.39
CA TYR A 152 44.93 -32.75 58.34
C TYR A 152 45.46 -32.36 59.73
N ARG A 153 44.59 -31.81 60.62
CA ARG A 153 44.95 -31.51 62.02
C ARG A 153 45.25 -32.78 62.83
N GLU A 154 44.55 -33.87 62.55
CA GLU A 154 44.76 -35.19 63.17
C GLU A 154 45.98 -35.94 62.60
N ARG A 155 46.60 -35.40 61.54
CA ARG A 155 47.68 -35.99 60.73
C ARG A 155 47.26 -37.19 59.88
N ASP A 156 45.97 -37.38 59.63
CA ASP A 156 45.49 -38.28 58.61
C ASP A 156 45.58 -37.58 57.24
N PHE A 157 46.80 -37.60 56.67
CA PHE A 157 47.07 -36.95 55.39
C PHE A 157 46.45 -37.71 54.20
N GLU A 158 46.11 -39.00 54.33
CA GLU A 158 45.43 -39.77 53.28
C GLU A 158 43.95 -39.34 53.19
N LEU A 159 43.25 -39.27 54.32
CA LEU A 159 41.87 -38.77 54.37
C LEU A 159 41.78 -37.29 53.99
N ALA A 160 42.74 -36.46 54.44
CA ALA A 160 42.79 -35.05 54.06
C ALA A 160 42.94 -34.86 52.54
N THR A 161 43.87 -35.61 51.91
CA THR A 161 44.07 -35.62 50.45
C THR A 161 42.78 -36.03 49.72
N SER A 162 42.09 -37.06 50.22
CA SER A 162 40.82 -37.55 49.64
C SER A 162 39.71 -36.49 49.69
N GLU A 163 39.46 -35.85 50.84
CA GLU A 163 38.40 -34.85 50.96
C GLU A 163 38.74 -33.54 50.22
N TYR A 164 39.99 -33.10 50.22
CA TYR A 164 40.42 -31.95 49.40
C TYR A 164 40.28 -32.24 47.91
N GLN A 165 40.60 -33.46 47.43
CA GLN A 165 40.43 -33.83 46.02
C GLN A 165 38.94 -33.91 45.65
N ALA A 166 38.09 -34.41 46.55
CA ALA A 166 36.65 -34.45 46.35
C ALA A 166 36.05 -33.04 46.26
N ALA A 167 36.47 -32.12 47.15
CA ALA A 167 36.10 -30.71 47.08
C ALA A 167 36.56 -30.06 45.76
N LEU A 168 37.82 -30.30 45.36
CA LEU A 168 38.40 -29.76 44.13
C LEU A 168 37.62 -30.24 42.90
N ASN A 169 37.27 -31.53 42.84
CA ASN A 169 36.45 -32.09 41.76
C ASN A 169 35.05 -31.44 41.70
N GLN A 170 34.41 -31.18 42.85
CA GLN A 170 33.11 -30.49 42.90
C GLN A 170 33.21 -29.04 42.40
N LEU A 171 34.25 -28.29 42.79
CA LEU A 171 34.48 -26.94 42.30
C LEU A 171 34.86 -26.91 40.81
N SER A 172 35.68 -27.85 40.31
CA SER A 172 36.01 -27.95 38.88
C SER A 172 34.79 -28.28 38.01
N ALA A 173 33.82 -29.04 38.54
CA ALA A 173 32.55 -29.25 37.86
C ALA A 173 31.72 -27.96 37.77
N LEU A 174 31.71 -27.14 38.83
CA LEU A 174 31.07 -25.81 38.79
C LEU A 174 31.75 -24.87 37.79
N GLU A 175 33.07 -24.81 37.77
CA GLU A 175 33.84 -24.03 36.77
C GLU A 175 33.53 -24.48 35.34
N THR A 176 33.50 -25.80 35.10
CA THR A 176 33.15 -26.37 33.78
C THR A 176 31.73 -25.98 33.34
N SER A 177 30.80 -25.75 34.28
CA SER A 177 29.43 -25.31 33.99
C SER A 177 29.28 -23.81 33.74
N LEU A 178 30.30 -22.98 34.00
CA LEU A 178 30.22 -21.52 33.85
C LEU A 178 29.77 -21.07 32.44
N PRO A 179 30.33 -21.58 31.32
CA PRO A 179 29.95 -21.07 29.99
C PRO A 179 28.46 -21.27 29.67
N GLU A 180 27.89 -22.43 30.03
CA GLU A 180 26.46 -22.71 29.81
C GLU A 180 25.57 -21.81 30.68
N ARG A 181 25.98 -21.55 31.94
CA ARG A 181 25.28 -20.63 32.85
C ARG A 181 25.31 -19.18 32.35
N ILE A 182 26.44 -18.74 31.81
CA ILE A 182 26.62 -17.42 31.20
C ILE A 182 25.69 -17.25 29.99
N GLU A 183 25.65 -18.22 29.06
CA GLU A 183 24.72 -18.17 27.92
C GLU A 183 23.25 -18.23 28.35
N SER A 184 22.92 -19.05 29.34
CA SER A 184 21.57 -19.12 29.92
C SER A 184 21.15 -17.77 30.50
N LEU A 185 21.99 -17.15 31.33
CA LEU A 185 21.71 -15.87 31.95
C LEU A 185 21.65 -14.72 30.93
N HIS A 186 22.52 -14.73 29.92
CA HIS A 186 22.43 -13.83 28.77
C HIS A 186 21.07 -13.98 28.05
N SER A 187 20.58 -15.20 27.85
CA SER A 187 19.27 -15.43 27.21
C SER A 187 18.09 -14.91 28.05
N VAL A 188 18.14 -15.07 29.38
CA VAL A 188 17.14 -14.53 30.32
C VAL A 188 17.15 -13.00 30.32
N LEU A 189 18.33 -12.39 30.32
CA LEU A 189 18.52 -10.95 30.22
C LEU A 189 17.93 -10.38 28.91
N ILE A 190 18.24 -11.00 27.77
CA ILE A 190 17.66 -10.60 26.48
C ILE A 190 16.14 -10.71 26.50
N ALA A 191 15.57 -11.80 27.05
CA ALA A 191 14.12 -11.95 27.17
C ALA A 191 13.48 -10.85 28.02
N ALA A 192 14.07 -10.53 29.18
CA ALA A 192 13.59 -9.45 30.04
C ALA A 192 13.64 -8.07 29.38
N ILE A 193 14.66 -7.80 28.55
CA ILE A 193 14.73 -6.60 27.71
C ILE A 193 13.58 -6.60 26.68
N GLU A 194 13.36 -7.69 25.94
CA GLU A 194 12.29 -7.76 24.93
C GLU A 194 10.87 -7.68 25.53
N ASP A 195 10.68 -8.18 26.76
CA ASP A 195 9.41 -8.09 27.49
C ASP A 195 9.16 -6.71 28.09
N GLY A 196 10.21 -5.92 28.34
CA GLY A 196 10.13 -4.62 29.01
C GLY A 196 10.22 -4.69 30.54
N ASP A 197 10.65 -5.82 31.11
CA ASP A 197 10.81 -6.00 32.56
C ASP A 197 12.14 -5.41 33.02
N VAL A 198 12.16 -4.10 33.26
CA VAL A 198 13.35 -3.37 33.74
C VAL A 198 13.93 -3.97 35.02
N PRO A 199 13.14 -4.32 36.07
CA PRO A 199 13.67 -5.02 37.25
C PRO A 199 14.35 -6.36 36.94
N ALA A 200 13.73 -7.24 36.14
CA ALA A 200 14.30 -8.55 35.81
C ALA A 200 15.53 -8.44 34.91
N ALA A 201 15.54 -7.49 33.98
CA ALA A 201 16.68 -7.17 33.14
C ALA A 201 17.86 -6.66 33.98
N GLN A 202 17.62 -5.70 34.89
CA GLN A 202 18.68 -5.18 35.76
C GLN A 202 19.25 -6.26 36.70
N ALA A 203 18.40 -7.13 37.26
CA ALA A 203 18.85 -8.24 38.09
C ALA A 203 19.73 -9.21 37.31
N SER A 204 19.26 -9.63 36.12
CA SER A 204 20.00 -10.56 35.25
C SER A 204 21.31 -9.99 34.72
N PHE A 205 21.34 -8.68 34.45
CA PHE A 205 22.57 -7.96 34.09
C PHE A 205 23.59 -7.94 35.24
N ASN A 206 23.14 -7.63 36.46
CA ASN A 206 24.02 -7.60 37.64
C ASN A 206 24.63 -8.99 37.92
N ASP A 207 23.81 -10.04 37.84
CA ASP A 207 24.29 -11.42 38.03
C ASP A 207 25.25 -11.86 36.90
N LEU A 208 25.03 -11.39 35.67
CA LEU A 208 25.93 -11.66 34.53
C LEU A 208 27.26 -10.91 34.68
N ALA A 209 27.22 -9.65 35.16
CA ALA A 209 28.40 -8.84 35.41
C ALA A 209 29.26 -9.40 36.56
N GLU A 210 28.65 -10.00 37.59
CA GLU A 210 29.38 -10.71 38.65
C GLU A 210 29.93 -12.05 38.16
N MET A 211 29.14 -12.85 37.43
CA MET A 211 29.57 -14.17 36.94
C MET A 211 30.66 -14.09 35.85
N ALA A 212 30.60 -13.07 34.99
CA ALA A 212 31.46 -12.92 33.82
C ALA A 212 31.91 -11.46 33.59
N PRO A 213 32.66 -10.83 34.52
CA PRO A 213 33.05 -9.42 34.44
C PRO A 213 33.95 -9.05 33.24
N ALA A 214 34.45 -10.05 32.51
CA ALA A 214 35.25 -9.88 31.29
C ALA A 214 34.45 -10.17 30.00
N ASP A 215 33.14 -10.42 30.08
CA ASP A 215 32.30 -10.62 28.89
C ASP A 215 32.07 -9.29 28.15
N ILE A 216 32.61 -9.20 26.93
CA ILE A 216 32.51 -8.01 26.07
C ILE A 216 31.06 -7.63 25.71
N ARG A 217 30.10 -8.56 25.83
CA ARG A 217 28.67 -8.31 25.58
C ARG A 217 28.05 -7.37 26.62
N LEU A 218 28.62 -7.28 27.83
CA LEU A 218 28.09 -6.42 28.90
C LEU A 218 27.96 -4.97 28.46
N ILE A 219 28.89 -4.45 27.65
CA ILE A 219 28.84 -3.06 27.15
C ILE A 219 27.56 -2.81 26.34
N ALA A 220 27.26 -3.69 25.37
CA ALA A 220 26.07 -3.56 24.55
C ALA A 220 24.78 -3.82 25.34
N LEU A 221 24.82 -4.72 26.32
CA LEU A 221 23.68 -5.00 27.20
C LEU A 221 23.37 -3.82 28.14
N GLU A 222 24.40 -3.13 28.64
CA GLU A 222 24.25 -1.91 29.45
C GLU A 222 23.62 -0.78 28.65
N GLU A 223 24.08 -0.55 27.41
CA GLU A 223 23.46 0.42 26.49
C GLU A 223 21.97 0.11 26.25
N ARG A 224 21.62 -1.17 26.03
CA ARG A 224 20.22 -1.61 25.88
C ARG A 224 19.39 -1.39 27.15
N LEU A 225 19.95 -1.65 28.34
CA LEU A 225 19.26 -1.39 29.62
C LEU A 225 19.01 0.10 29.85
N ILE A 226 19.96 0.96 29.49
CA ILE A 226 19.82 2.42 29.56
C ILE A 226 18.71 2.92 28.61
N ALA A 227 18.60 2.34 27.42
CA ALA A 227 17.58 2.68 26.42
C ALA A 227 16.18 2.12 26.75
N LEU A 228 16.09 1.02 27.51
CA LEU A 228 14.85 0.26 27.73
C LEU A 228 13.65 1.11 28.23
N PRO A 229 13.80 2.07 29.17
CA PRO A 229 12.69 2.95 29.58
C PRO A 229 12.14 3.84 28.45
N GLU A 230 12.99 4.30 27.52
CA GLU A 230 12.57 5.06 26.34
C GLU A 230 11.81 4.16 25.36
N VAL A 231 12.29 2.93 25.15
CA VAL A 231 11.61 1.95 24.29
C VAL A 231 10.21 1.63 24.80
N ILE A 232 10.06 1.38 26.11
CA ILE A 232 8.76 1.08 26.73
C ILE A 232 7.79 2.27 26.52
N ALA A 233 8.21 3.49 26.88
CA ALA A 233 7.37 4.68 26.74
C ALA A 233 6.98 4.96 25.27
N ALA A 234 7.90 4.72 24.33
CA ALA A 234 7.64 4.86 22.90
C ALA A 234 6.67 3.80 22.35
N LEU A 235 6.74 2.55 22.80
CA LEU A 235 5.80 1.49 22.41
C LEU A 235 4.40 1.67 23.04
N GLU A 236 4.32 2.20 24.27
CA GLU A 236 3.06 2.62 24.88
C GLU A 236 2.43 3.79 24.11
N SER A 237 3.23 4.80 23.74
CA SER A 237 2.77 5.93 22.92
C SER A 237 2.26 5.47 21.55
N ALA A 238 2.98 4.56 20.88
CA ALA A 238 2.55 3.96 19.61
C ALA A 238 1.20 3.24 19.74
N THR A 239 0.99 2.51 20.83
CA THR A 239 -0.25 1.78 21.11
C THR A 239 -1.41 2.73 21.42
N GLN A 240 -1.17 3.84 22.13
CA GLN A 240 -2.17 4.88 22.35
C GLN A 240 -2.57 5.58 21.04
N ALA A 241 -1.61 5.92 20.19
CA ALA A 241 -1.86 6.56 18.90
C ALA A 241 -2.64 5.64 17.93
N GLU A 242 -2.29 4.35 17.87
CA GLU A 242 -3.05 3.34 17.12
C GLU A 242 -4.49 3.22 17.65
N GLY A 243 -4.68 3.20 18.97
CA GLY A 243 -6.01 3.19 19.59
C GLY A 243 -6.87 4.43 19.31
N MET A 244 -6.24 5.55 18.93
CA MET A 244 -6.92 6.76 18.45
C MET A 244 -7.13 6.79 16.92
N GLY A 245 -6.68 5.75 16.19
CA GLY A 245 -6.71 5.69 14.73
C GLY A 245 -5.66 6.55 14.03
N ASN A 246 -4.70 7.12 14.77
CA ASN A 246 -3.63 7.95 14.23
C ASN A 246 -2.38 7.09 13.96
N LEU A 247 -2.39 6.40 12.82
CA LEU A 247 -1.28 5.51 12.42
C LEU A 247 0.02 6.27 12.09
N ASP A 248 -0.05 7.52 11.66
CA ASP A 248 1.14 8.34 11.39
C ASP A 248 1.95 8.56 12.68
N THR A 249 1.29 9.02 13.76
CA THR A 249 1.92 9.17 15.08
C THR A 249 2.30 7.81 15.69
N ALA A 250 1.54 6.74 15.43
CA ALA A 250 1.90 5.40 15.91
C ALA A 250 3.21 4.90 15.27
N VAL A 251 3.39 5.10 13.96
CA VAL A 251 4.64 4.77 13.25
C VAL A 251 5.81 5.63 13.73
N GLU A 252 5.60 6.92 14.00
CA GLU A 252 6.64 7.81 14.54
C GLU A 252 7.11 7.36 15.94
N ALA A 253 6.17 7.02 16.83
CA ALA A 253 6.46 6.53 18.17
C ALA A 253 7.19 5.17 18.13
N ALA A 254 6.71 4.21 17.34
CA ALA A 254 7.40 2.93 17.16
C ALA A 254 8.79 3.08 16.50
N SER A 255 8.95 4.06 15.59
CA SER A 255 10.26 4.40 15.00
C SER A 255 11.23 4.92 16.05
N THR A 256 10.74 5.62 17.08
CA THR A 256 11.56 6.11 18.20
C THR A 256 11.99 4.95 19.10
N ALA A 257 11.11 4.00 19.40
CA ALA A 257 11.50 2.75 20.08
C ALA A 257 12.65 2.02 19.35
N THR A 258 12.53 1.84 18.02
CA THR A 258 13.60 1.20 17.22
C THR A 258 14.88 2.03 17.05
N ARG A 259 14.86 3.31 17.44
CA ARG A 259 16.03 4.19 17.41
C ARG A 259 16.76 4.18 18.76
N ALA A 260 16.00 4.06 19.85
CA ALA A 260 16.54 3.90 21.20
C ALA A 260 17.25 2.55 21.37
N ASP A 261 16.62 1.46 20.91
CA ASP A 261 17.27 0.14 20.81
C ASP A 261 17.03 -0.50 19.42
N PRO A 262 17.98 -0.37 18.48
CA PRO A 262 17.92 -1.01 17.17
C PRO A 262 17.92 -2.55 17.22
N ALA A 263 18.43 -3.16 18.29
CA ALA A 263 18.44 -4.61 18.45
C ALA A 263 17.08 -5.16 18.90
N HIS A 264 16.19 -4.34 19.46
CA HIS A 264 14.91 -4.77 20.02
C HIS A 264 13.95 -5.34 18.94
N GLU A 265 13.75 -6.66 18.96
CA GLU A 265 12.95 -7.39 17.97
C GLU A 265 11.46 -7.03 18.06
N ARG A 266 10.92 -6.92 19.28
CA ARG A 266 9.51 -6.53 19.50
C ARG A 266 9.22 -5.12 18.98
N ALA A 267 10.14 -4.17 19.18
CA ALA A 267 9.99 -2.81 18.66
C ALA A 267 10.03 -2.77 17.12
N ARG A 268 10.97 -3.50 16.50
CA ARG A 268 11.08 -3.63 15.03
C ARG A 268 9.84 -4.29 14.42
N THR A 269 9.34 -5.34 15.04
CA THR A 269 8.11 -6.04 14.64
C THR A 269 6.91 -5.08 14.69
N ARG A 270 6.74 -4.37 15.81
CA ARG A 270 5.64 -3.42 16.00
C ARG A 270 5.66 -2.26 14.99
N LEU A 271 6.84 -1.74 14.67
CA LEU A 271 7.00 -0.73 13.62
C LEU A 271 6.56 -1.27 12.25
N ALA A 272 6.96 -2.49 11.88
CA ALA A 272 6.59 -3.11 10.61
C ALA A 272 5.08 -3.35 10.49
N GLU A 273 4.42 -3.78 11.58
CA GLU A 273 2.95 -3.93 11.67
C GLU A 273 2.24 -2.59 11.44
N LEU A 274 2.64 -1.55 12.18
CA LEU A 274 2.01 -0.22 12.10
C LEU A 274 2.20 0.41 10.71
N GLN A 275 3.38 0.27 10.09
CA GLN A 275 3.62 0.70 8.72
C GLN A 275 2.79 -0.08 7.69
N ALA A 276 2.54 -1.38 7.90
CA ALA A 276 1.64 -2.17 7.06
C ALA A 276 0.17 -1.74 7.21
N ALA A 277 -0.27 -1.42 8.44
CA ALA A 277 -1.60 -0.87 8.70
C ALA A 277 -1.77 0.52 8.07
N GLN A 278 -0.77 1.40 8.20
CA GLN A 278 -0.75 2.75 7.62
C GLN A 278 -0.87 2.70 6.09
N ARG A 279 -0.07 1.88 5.40
CA ARG A 279 -0.18 1.69 3.95
C ARG A 279 -1.56 1.17 3.54
N ARG A 280 -2.15 0.26 4.32
CA ARG A 280 -3.51 -0.26 4.06
C ARG A 280 -4.57 0.83 4.21
N GLN A 281 -4.47 1.67 5.25
CA GLN A 281 -5.39 2.81 5.45
C GLN A 281 -5.29 3.78 4.27
N GLN A 282 -4.08 4.20 3.90
CA GLN A 282 -3.84 5.12 2.78
C GLN A 282 -4.34 4.55 1.45
N PHE A 283 -4.22 3.23 1.22
CA PHE A 283 -4.78 2.57 0.05
C PHE A 283 -6.31 2.63 0.03
N THR A 284 -6.97 2.26 1.13
CA THR A 284 -8.44 2.32 1.25
C THR A 284 -8.96 3.75 1.10
N GLU A 285 -8.26 4.74 1.64
CA GLU A 285 -8.59 6.15 1.50
C GLU A 285 -8.46 6.62 0.04
N ALA A 286 -7.34 6.32 -0.62
CA ALA A 286 -7.11 6.65 -2.03
C ALA A 286 -8.15 5.99 -2.94
N MET A 287 -8.46 4.71 -2.75
CA MET A 287 -9.54 4.03 -3.50
C MET A 287 -10.90 4.70 -3.26
N THR A 288 -11.21 5.07 -2.02
CA THR A 288 -12.47 5.73 -1.64
C THR A 288 -12.60 7.11 -2.27
N MET A 289 -11.53 7.93 -2.23
CA MET A 289 -11.48 9.24 -2.87
C MET A 289 -11.53 9.13 -4.40
N GLY A 290 -10.90 8.10 -4.97
CA GLY A 290 -10.96 7.77 -6.40
C GLY A 290 -12.38 7.50 -6.87
N TYR A 291 -13.11 6.60 -6.20
CA TYR A 291 -14.51 6.31 -6.53
C TYR A 291 -15.44 7.51 -6.29
N GLY A 292 -15.22 8.28 -5.22
CA GLY A 292 -15.97 9.52 -4.97
C GLY A 292 -15.75 10.58 -6.08
N ALA A 293 -14.53 10.69 -6.60
CA ALA A 293 -14.20 11.55 -7.73
C ALA A 293 -14.81 11.04 -9.04
N LEU A 294 -14.76 9.73 -9.30
CA LEU A 294 -15.36 9.09 -10.48
C LEU A 294 -16.87 9.29 -10.53
N ALA A 295 -17.57 9.03 -9.42
CA ALA A 295 -19.01 9.29 -9.28
C ALA A 295 -19.37 10.79 -9.47
N SER A 296 -18.43 11.68 -9.15
CA SER A 296 -18.55 13.13 -9.38
C SER A 296 -18.11 13.60 -10.78
N GLN A 297 -17.80 12.68 -11.70
CA GLN A 297 -17.24 12.94 -13.04
C GLN A 297 -15.92 13.76 -13.04
N ARG A 298 -15.16 13.71 -11.93
CA ARG A 298 -13.85 14.36 -11.78
C ARG A 298 -12.72 13.41 -12.18
N PHE A 299 -12.71 13.04 -13.46
CA PHE A 299 -11.87 11.95 -13.98
C PHE A 299 -10.37 12.10 -13.65
N ASP A 300 -9.78 13.29 -13.82
CA ASP A 300 -8.36 13.53 -13.52
C ASP A 300 -8.04 13.35 -12.02
N THR A 301 -8.99 13.69 -11.14
CA THR A 301 -8.86 13.47 -9.69
C THR A 301 -8.98 11.98 -9.37
N ALA A 302 -9.92 11.26 -9.98
CA ALA A 302 -10.09 9.82 -9.81
C ALA A 302 -8.84 9.05 -10.25
N GLU A 303 -8.33 9.38 -11.44
CA GLU A 303 -7.10 8.83 -12.03
C GLU A 303 -5.87 9.05 -11.13
N THR A 304 -5.74 10.24 -10.54
CA THR A 304 -4.67 10.55 -9.59
C THR A 304 -4.75 9.68 -8.34
N GLN A 305 -5.96 9.51 -7.79
CA GLN A 305 -6.20 8.74 -6.56
C GLN A 305 -6.00 7.23 -6.77
N PHE A 306 -6.50 6.66 -7.88
CA PHE A 306 -6.25 5.26 -8.19
C PHE A 306 -4.76 4.99 -8.49
N ARG A 307 -4.02 5.91 -9.12
CA ARG A 307 -2.56 5.80 -9.24
C ARG A 307 -1.84 5.85 -7.90
N GLN A 308 -2.30 6.66 -6.95
CA GLN A 308 -1.76 6.66 -5.58
C GLN A 308 -2.00 5.31 -4.90
N ALA A 309 -3.19 4.71 -5.04
CA ALA A 309 -3.48 3.37 -4.54
C ALA A 309 -2.57 2.29 -5.19
N ALA A 310 -2.40 2.33 -6.52
CA ALA A 310 -1.52 1.42 -7.24
C ALA A 310 -0.04 1.53 -6.80
N ALA A 311 0.42 2.73 -6.44
CA ALA A 311 1.78 2.95 -5.93
C ALA A 311 1.99 2.38 -4.51
N LEU A 312 0.94 2.32 -3.68
CA LEU A 312 0.99 1.75 -2.33
C LEU A 312 1.04 0.22 -2.34
N TYR A 313 0.36 -0.42 -3.30
CA TYR A 313 0.39 -1.88 -3.51
C TYR A 313 0.58 -2.22 -5.01
N PRO A 314 1.83 -2.24 -5.51
CA PRO A 314 2.13 -2.59 -6.89
C PRO A 314 1.61 -3.99 -7.25
N GLY A 315 0.81 -4.09 -8.31
CA GLY A 315 0.20 -5.34 -8.77
C GLY A 315 -1.12 -5.72 -8.08
N ALA A 316 -1.69 -4.84 -7.24
CA ALA A 316 -3.08 -4.96 -6.81
C ALA A 316 -4.02 -4.76 -8.03
N PRO A 317 -5.01 -5.65 -8.26
CA PRO A 317 -5.88 -5.57 -9.44
C PRO A 317 -6.96 -4.47 -9.34
N GLU A 318 -7.32 -4.04 -8.13
CA GLU A 318 -8.43 -3.10 -7.92
C GLU A 318 -8.17 -1.69 -8.46
N PRO A 319 -6.98 -1.07 -8.24
CA PRO A 319 -6.67 0.23 -8.85
C PRO A 319 -6.59 0.18 -10.38
N ASP A 320 -6.04 -0.89 -10.95
CA ASP A 320 -5.93 -1.06 -12.40
C ASP A 320 -7.31 -1.20 -13.06
N ALA A 321 -8.20 -1.97 -12.45
CA ALA A 321 -9.60 -2.07 -12.89
C ALA A 321 -10.33 -0.71 -12.79
N ALA A 322 -10.11 0.02 -11.71
CA ALA A 322 -10.71 1.34 -11.50
C ALA A 322 -10.18 2.41 -12.49
N LEU A 323 -8.91 2.34 -12.90
CA LEU A 323 -8.36 3.20 -13.96
C LEU A 323 -9.02 2.93 -15.32
N ILE A 324 -9.28 1.66 -15.65
CA ILE A 324 -10.05 1.29 -16.86
C ILE A 324 -11.48 1.84 -16.77
N GLU A 325 -12.12 1.81 -15.59
CA GLU A 325 -13.45 2.39 -15.37
C GLU A 325 -13.46 3.92 -15.56
N VAL A 326 -12.41 4.62 -15.11
CA VAL A 326 -12.24 6.07 -15.36
C VAL A 326 -12.17 6.37 -16.86
N ASP A 327 -11.37 5.64 -17.63
CA ASP A 327 -11.24 5.86 -19.08
C ASP A 327 -12.55 5.57 -19.84
N GLN A 328 -13.27 4.52 -19.45
CA GLN A 328 -14.59 4.20 -20.00
C GLN A 328 -15.62 5.30 -19.67
N ALA A 329 -15.67 5.77 -18.42
CA ALA A 329 -16.58 6.82 -17.99
C ALA A 329 -16.26 8.18 -18.62
N ARG A 330 -14.97 8.51 -18.77
CA ARG A 330 -14.48 9.70 -19.49
C ARG A 330 -14.94 9.67 -20.95
N THR A 331 -14.75 8.54 -21.63
CA THR A 331 -15.19 8.33 -23.02
C THR A 331 -16.71 8.46 -23.15
N GLN A 332 -17.47 7.81 -22.28
CA GLN A 332 -18.94 7.89 -22.26
C GLN A 332 -19.43 9.33 -22.07
N LYS A 333 -18.83 10.08 -21.14
CA LYS A 333 -19.17 11.49 -20.89
C LYS A 333 -18.89 12.36 -22.12
N THR A 334 -17.73 12.18 -22.76
CA THR A 334 -17.39 12.88 -24.01
C THR A 334 -18.41 12.61 -25.12
N LEU A 335 -18.85 11.36 -25.29
CA LEU A 335 -19.87 10.99 -26.29
C LEU A 335 -21.24 11.62 -25.98
N MET A 336 -21.66 11.63 -24.72
CA MET A 336 -22.90 12.32 -24.29
C MET A 336 -22.83 13.83 -24.54
N ASP A 337 -21.69 14.46 -24.27
CA ASP A 337 -21.48 15.88 -24.51
C ASP A 337 -21.47 16.22 -26.00
N LEU A 338 -20.85 15.40 -26.84
CA LEU A 338 -20.88 15.56 -28.31
C LEU A 338 -22.31 15.38 -28.86
N GLN A 339 -23.07 14.40 -28.36
CA GLN A 339 -24.47 14.21 -28.73
C GLN A 339 -25.33 15.43 -28.40
N ALA A 340 -25.21 15.96 -27.17
CA ALA A 340 -25.97 17.11 -26.71
C ALA A 340 -25.59 18.39 -27.48
N GLN A 341 -24.29 18.65 -27.68
CA GLN A 341 -23.82 19.79 -28.46
C GLN A 341 -24.22 19.70 -29.94
N GLY A 342 -24.18 18.51 -30.54
CA GLY A 342 -24.62 18.29 -31.92
C GLY A 342 -26.11 18.59 -32.09
N ALA A 343 -26.96 18.08 -31.20
CA ALA A 343 -28.40 18.34 -31.22
C ALA A 343 -28.74 19.83 -30.96
N GLN A 344 -27.96 20.51 -30.11
CA GLN A 344 -28.08 21.96 -29.92
C GLN A 344 -27.66 22.73 -31.18
N ALA A 345 -26.60 22.31 -31.87
CA ALA A 345 -26.17 22.90 -33.13
C ALA A 345 -27.20 22.67 -34.26
N GLU A 346 -27.85 21.50 -34.33
CA GLU A 346 -29.00 21.27 -35.23
C GLU A 346 -30.15 22.25 -34.93
N THR A 347 -30.48 22.43 -33.65
CA THR A 347 -31.56 23.34 -33.18
C THR A 347 -31.27 24.81 -33.49
N GLU A 348 -29.99 25.20 -33.42
CA GLU A 348 -29.51 26.56 -33.72
C GLU A 348 -29.21 26.78 -35.22
N GLU A 349 -29.52 25.82 -36.09
CA GLU A 349 -29.20 25.81 -37.53
C GLU A 349 -27.70 26.05 -37.83
N ARG A 350 -26.82 25.59 -36.91
CA ARG A 350 -25.36 25.54 -37.04
C ARG A 350 -24.93 24.21 -37.65
N TRP A 351 -25.43 23.92 -38.85
CA TRP A 351 -25.32 22.60 -39.48
C TRP A 351 -23.88 22.11 -39.68
N ALA A 352 -22.94 22.98 -40.06
CA ALA A 352 -21.54 22.61 -40.21
C ALA A 352 -20.91 22.19 -38.86
N ASP A 353 -21.20 22.93 -37.78
CA ASP A 353 -20.74 22.58 -36.43
C ASP A 353 -21.36 21.24 -35.97
N ALA A 354 -22.64 21.00 -36.28
CA ALA A 354 -23.32 19.74 -35.97
C ALA A 354 -22.65 18.56 -36.69
N VAL A 355 -22.34 18.69 -37.99
CA VAL A 355 -21.58 17.67 -38.73
C VAL A 355 -20.23 17.41 -38.06
N ALA A 356 -19.47 18.46 -37.74
CA ALA A 356 -18.15 18.30 -37.11
C ALA A 356 -18.21 17.64 -35.73
N LEU A 357 -19.25 17.90 -34.93
CA LEU A 357 -19.47 17.26 -33.62
C LEU A 357 -19.86 15.78 -33.75
N TYR A 358 -20.67 15.43 -34.75
CA TYR A 358 -20.97 14.02 -35.04
C TYR A 358 -19.78 13.28 -35.65
N GLU A 359 -18.95 13.93 -36.47
CA GLU A 359 -17.71 13.34 -36.99
C GLU A 359 -16.70 13.07 -35.87
N GLN A 360 -16.52 14.00 -34.90
CA GLN A 360 -15.72 13.75 -33.69
C GLN A 360 -16.22 12.54 -32.87
N ALA A 361 -17.54 12.32 -32.79
CA ALA A 361 -18.07 11.13 -32.12
C ALA A 361 -17.75 9.84 -32.91
N LEU A 362 -17.78 9.90 -34.25
CA LEU A 362 -17.43 8.77 -35.13
C LEU A 362 -15.92 8.46 -35.17
N GLU A 363 -15.06 9.42 -34.81
CA GLU A 363 -13.63 9.18 -34.57
C GLU A 363 -13.38 8.35 -33.30
N ILE A 364 -14.27 8.45 -32.30
CA ILE A 364 -14.23 7.63 -31.07
C ILE A 364 -14.80 6.23 -31.34
N ASP A 365 -15.98 6.13 -31.95
CA ASP A 365 -16.56 4.87 -32.43
C ASP A 365 -17.44 5.10 -33.67
N ALA A 366 -16.99 4.55 -34.80
CA ALA A 366 -17.63 4.69 -36.11
C ALA A 366 -19.02 4.03 -36.23
N LEU A 367 -19.43 3.20 -35.25
CA LEU A 367 -20.73 2.51 -35.23
C LEU A 367 -21.80 3.24 -34.40
N LEU A 368 -21.48 4.41 -33.82
CA LEU A 368 -22.43 5.16 -32.99
C LEU A 368 -23.64 5.65 -33.79
N LEU A 369 -24.82 5.09 -33.47
CA LEU A 369 -26.06 5.36 -34.18
C LEU A 369 -26.45 6.85 -34.15
N PHE A 370 -26.35 7.51 -32.98
CA PHE A 370 -26.71 8.93 -32.87
C PHE A 370 -25.86 9.83 -33.78
N ALA A 371 -24.58 9.47 -33.98
CA ALA A 371 -23.62 10.24 -34.73
C ALA A 371 -23.72 9.95 -36.24
N THR A 372 -23.90 8.68 -36.62
CA THR A 372 -24.17 8.31 -38.02
C THR A 372 -25.47 8.92 -38.53
N GLU A 373 -26.56 8.84 -37.74
CA GLU A 373 -27.84 9.48 -38.08
C GLU A 373 -27.76 11.01 -38.04
N GLY A 374 -27.13 11.58 -37.01
CA GLY A 374 -26.94 13.03 -36.88
C GLY A 374 -26.20 13.61 -38.07
N ARG A 375 -25.09 13.00 -38.47
CA ARG A 375 -24.34 13.36 -39.67
C ARG A 375 -25.19 13.24 -40.93
N ALA A 376 -25.97 12.16 -41.08
CA ALA A 376 -26.84 11.96 -42.24
C ALA A 376 -27.96 13.02 -42.35
N ARG A 377 -28.48 13.52 -41.22
CA ARG A 377 -29.44 14.65 -41.19
C ARG A 377 -28.77 16.00 -41.44
N SER A 378 -27.64 16.25 -40.78
CA SER A 378 -26.99 17.57 -40.78
C SER A 378 -26.18 17.86 -42.04
N ALA A 379 -25.53 16.88 -42.66
CA ALA A 379 -24.68 17.09 -43.84
C ALA A 379 -25.40 17.76 -45.04
N PRO A 380 -26.58 17.31 -45.51
CA PRO A 380 -27.27 18.01 -46.60
C PRO A 380 -27.76 19.41 -46.19
N ARG A 381 -28.02 19.65 -44.90
CA ARG A 381 -28.41 20.95 -44.36
C ARG A 381 -27.22 21.92 -44.31
N ALA A 382 -26.02 21.42 -44.02
CA ALA A 382 -24.77 22.17 -44.12
C ALA A 382 -24.46 22.56 -45.57
N GLU A 383 -24.51 21.61 -46.50
CA GLU A 383 -24.29 21.89 -47.93
C GLU A 383 -25.30 22.93 -48.47
N LEU A 384 -26.58 22.85 -48.05
CA LEU A 384 -27.59 23.85 -48.41
C LEU A 384 -27.32 25.23 -47.77
N ASN A 385 -26.95 25.27 -46.49
CA ASN A 385 -26.58 26.50 -45.77
C ASN A 385 -25.44 27.24 -46.50
N ASP A 386 -24.42 26.50 -46.94
CA ASP A 386 -23.26 27.06 -47.61
C ASP A 386 -23.64 27.56 -49.02
N ARG A 387 -24.35 26.74 -49.81
CA ARG A 387 -24.88 27.15 -51.12
C ARG A 387 -25.83 28.36 -51.04
N LEU A 388 -26.59 28.52 -49.96
CA LEU A 388 -27.42 29.71 -49.72
C LEU A 388 -26.57 30.95 -49.39
N GLY A 389 -25.52 30.79 -48.58
CA GLY A 389 -24.58 31.85 -48.24
C GLY A 389 -23.80 32.40 -49.45
N GLU A 390 -23.50 31.53 -50.42
CA GLU A 390 -22.84 31.92 -51.68
C GLU A 390 -23.70 32.86 -52.55
N ILE A 391 -25.03 32.78 -52.51
CA ILE A 391 -25.92 33.59 -53.40
C ILE A 391 -25.71 35.10 -53.21
N PRO A 392 -25.82 35.69 -52.00
CA PRO A 392 -25.53 37.11 -51.79
C PRO A 392 -24.04 37.43 -51.94
N ALA A 393 -23.13 36.52 -51.55
CA ALA A 393 -21.69 36.74 -51.62
C ALA A 393 -21.17 36.81 -53.07
N GLU A 394 -21.74 36.02 -53.98
CA GLU A 394 -21.36 35.94 -55.40
C GLU A 394 -22.34 36.67 -56.34
N ARG A 395 -23.12 37.63 -55.81
CA ARG A 395 -24.14 38.42 -56.53
C ARG A 395 -23.77 38.80 -57.97
N ASP A 396 -22.56 39.33 -58.20
CA ASP A 396 -22.09 39.79 -59.52
C ASP A 396 -22.00 38.66 -60.57
N ARG A 397 -21.86 37.39 -60.14
CA ARG A 397 -21.78 36.21 -61.02
C ARG A 397 -23.16 35.74 -61.51
N LEU A 398 -24.26 36.18 -60.89
CA LEU A 398 -25.63 35.83 -61.26
C LEU A 398 -26.05 36.34 -62.66
N VAL A 399 -25.21 37.16 -63.31
CA VAL A 399 -25.31 37.47 -64.75
C VAL A 399 -25.16 36.24 -65.65
N ASP A 400 -24.41 35.20 -65.23
CA ASP A 400 -24.35 33.92 -65.95
C ASP A 400 -25.64 33.12 -65.72
N ALA A 401 -26.35 32.80 -66.81
CA ALA A 401 -27.62 32.09 -66.78
C ALA A 401 -27.56 30.65 -66.21
N ARG A 402 -26.37 30.07 -66.02
CA ARG A 402 -26.18 28.80 -65.30
C ARG A 402 -26.13 29.02 -63.80
N ILE A 403 -25.41 30.05 -63.34
CA ILE A 403 -25.28 30.40 -61.92
C ILE A 403 -26.63 30.91 -61.40
N MET A 404 -27.32 31.77 -62.15
CA MET A 404 -28.71 32.18 -61.85
C MET A 404 -29.64 30.97 -61.65
N ARG A 405 -29.64 29.99 -62.57
CA ARG A 405 -30.48 28.78 -62.45
C ARG A 405 -30.04 27.84 -61.33
N LEU A 406 -28.77 27.86 -60.92
CA LEU A 406 -28.32 27.13 -59.74
C LEU A 406 -28.87 27.78 -58.48
N ALA A 407 -28.64 29.09 -58.30
CA ALA A 407 -29.14 29.86 -57.16
C ALA A 407 -30.68 29.81 -57.03
N GLN A 408 -31.42 29.87 -58.14
CA GLN A 408 -32.88 29.68 -58.15
C GLN A 408 -33.31 28.29 -57.66
N ARG A 409 -32.55 27.24 -57.95
CA ARG A 409 -32.83 25.88 -57.45
C ARG A 409 -32.45 25.72 -55.98
N THR A 410 -31.31 26.28 -55.55
CA THR A 410 -30.92 26.33 -54.13
C THR A 410 -31.97 27.06 -53.29
N LEU A 411 -32.50 28.18 -53.79
CA LEU A 411 -33.61 28.87 -53.12
C LEU A 411 -34.87 27.99 -53.05
N ALA A 412 -35.29 27.38 -54.16
CA ALA A 412 -36.47 26.51 -54.17
C ALA A 412 -36.33 25.27 -53.27
N GLU A 413 -35.12 24.73 -53.14
CA GLU A 413 -34.76 23.66 -52.20
C GLU A 413 -34.89 24.12 -50.74
N ALA A 414 -34.44 25.34 -50.44
CA ALA A 414 -34.58 25.97 -49.12
C ALA A 414 -36.04 26.30 -48.75
N GLU A 415 -36.81 26.80 -49.70
CA GLU A 415 -38.24 27.11 -49.54
C GLU A 415 -39.11 25.85 -49.37
N ALA A 416 -38.66 24.70 -49.88
CA ALA A 416 -39.34 23.41 -49.71
C ALA A 416 -39.19 22.79 -48.32
N ILE A 417 -38.32 23.34 -47.46
CA ILE A 417 -38.12 22.85 -46.10
C ILE A 417 -39.18 23.42 -45.16
N ALA A 418 -39.99 22.50 -44.60
CA ALA A 418 -40.92 22.81 -43.52
C ALA A 418 -40.19 23.31 -42.26
N ASP A 419 -40.88 24.14 -41.47
CA ASP A 419 -40.44 24.62 -40.15
C ASP A 419 -39.05 25.27 -40.13
N SER A 420 -38.78 26.12 -41.13
CA SER A 420 -37.53 26.89 -41.24
C SER A 420 -37.25 27.77 -40.03
N GLY A 421 -36.06 27.58 -39.43
CA GLY A 421 -35.62 28.35 -38.28
C GLY A 421 -35.20 29.78 -38.65
N PRO A 422 -34.74 30.57 -37.66
CA PRO A 422 -34.43 31.98 -37.88
C PRO A 422 -33.29 32.23 -38.89
N ARG A 423 -32.28 31.35 -38.95
CA ARG A 423 -31.13 31.52 -39.87
C ARG A 423 -31.52 31.14 -41.29
N LEU A 424 -32.22 30.02 -41.46
CA LEU A 424 -32.71 29.60 -42.77
C LEU A 424 -33.69 30.62 -43.36
N ARG A 425 -34.60 31.18 -42.55
CA ARG A 425 -35.49 32.27 -43.00
C ARG A 425 -34.73 33.54 -43.40
N ALA A 426 -33.68 33.92 -42.67
CA ALA A 426 -32.83 35.04 -43.05
C ALA A 426 -32.07 34.79 -44.36
N GLN A 427 -31.54 33.57 -44.55
CA GLN A 427 -30.87 33.15 -45.79
C GLN A 427 -31.82 33.14 -46.99
N ILE A 428 -33.05 32.63 -46.82
CA ILE A 428 -34.10 32.65 -47.85
C ILE A 428 -34.42 34.10 -48.24
N SER A 429 -34.64 35.02 -47.28
CA SER A 429 -34.88 36.45 -47.58
C SER A 429 -33.72 37.07 -48.36
N ALA A 430 -32.48 36.89 -47.89
CA ALA A 430 -31.30 37.43 -48.55
C ALA A 430 -31.09 36.87 -49.97
N ALA A 431 -31.37 35.57 -50.18
CA ALA A 431 -31.33 34.94 -51.50
C ALA A 431 -32.45 35.45 -52.43
N GLN A 432 -33.68 35.60 -51.92
CA GLN A 432 -34.82 36.18 -52.65
C GLN A 432 -34.51 37.62 -53.10
N GLU A 433 -34.05 38.48 -52.19
CA GLU A 433 -33.67 39.86 -52.48
C GLU A 433 -32.54 39.94 -53.52
N THR A 434 -31.50 39.11 -53.36
CA THR A 434 -30.37 39.05 -54.31
C THR A 434 -30.81 38.58 -55.70
N LEU A 435 -31.67 37.57 -55.78
CA LEU A 435 -32.18 37.04 -57.05
C LEU A 435 -33.17 37.99 -57.72
N ALA A 436 -34.00 38.71 -56.96
CA ALA A 436 -34.88 39.76 -57.49
C ALA A 436 -34.05 40.92 -58.08
N TYR A 437 -33.04 41.39 -57.34
CA TYR A 437 -32.07 42.39 -57.83
C TYR A 437 -31.41 41.91 -59.13
N ALA A 438 -30.78 40.73 -59.13
CA ALA A 438 -30.05 40.20 -60.28
C ALA A 438 -30.94 39.83 -61.48
N SER A 439 -32.25 39.65 -61.27
CA SER A 439 -33.22 39.37 -62.35
C SER A 439 -33.85 40.64 -62.94
N THR A 440 -33.65 41.81 -62.32
CA THR A 440 -34.21 43.08 -62.77
C THR A 440 -33.76 43.42 -64.19
N SER A 441 -34.69 43.80 -65.08
CA SER A 441 -34.36 44.20 -66.45
C SER A 441 -34.07 45.69 -66.53
N VAL A 442 -32.80 46.06 -66.64
CA VAL A 442 -32.33 47.46 -66.67
C VAL A 442 -32.05 47.90 -68.11
N PRO A 443 -32.65 49.00 -68.61
CA PRO A 443 -32.35 49.52 -69.94
C PRO A 443 -30.96 50.16 -69.97
N VAL A 444 -30.11 49.72 -70.90
CA VAL A 444 -28.75 50.23 -71.08
C VAL A 444 -28.60 50.78 -72.49
N THR A 445 -28.16 52.03 -72.60
CA THR A 445 -27.96 52.71 -73.88
C THR A 445 -26.49 52.62 -74.30
N ILE A 446 -26.23 51.91 -75.40
CA ILE A 446 -24.91 51.87 -76.04
C ILE A 446 -24.88 52.91 -77.16
N GLN A 447 -23.84 53.75 -77.17
CA GLN A 447 -23.64 54.82 -78.16
C GLN A 447 -22.32 54.64 -78.91
N SER A 448 -22.30 55.02 -80.20
CA SER A 448 -21.13 54.89 -81.06
C SER A 448 -21.19 55.81 -82.29
N ASP A 449 -20.18 55.73 -83.15
CA ASP A 449 -19.97 56.56 -84.33
C ASP A 449 -20.68 56.06 -85.61
N GLY A 450 -21.44 54.96 -85.53
CA GLY A 450 -22.07 54.31 -86.69
C GLY A 450 -21.11 53.54 -87.59
N LEU A 451 -19.81 53.49 -87.28
CA LEU A 451 -18.76 52.85 -88.08
C LEU A 451 -18.01 51.76 -87.30
N THR A 452 -18.02 51.81 -85.97
CA THR A 452 -17.47 50.79 -85.09
C THR A 452 -18.45 49.61 -84.96
N ASP A 453 -17.99 48.38 -85.22
CA ASP A 453 -18.77 47.16 -84.99
C ASP A 453 -18.63 46.73 -83.53
N ILE A 454 -19.75 46.73 -82.79
CA ILE A 454 -19.74 46.48 -81.35
C ILE A 454 -20.23 45.06 -81.04
N THR A 455 -19.44 44.35 -80.23
CA THR A 455 -19.83 43.10 -79.59
C THR A 455 -19.86 43.26 -78.07
N LEU A 456 -21.03 43.03 -77.47
CA LEU A 456 -21.17 42.91 -76.03
C LEU A 456 -20.86 41.46 -75.63
N LEU A 457 -19.72 41.25 -74.98
CA LEU A 457 -19.18 39.91 -74.72
C LEU A 457 -20.17 39.07 -73.90
N ARG A 458 -20.34 37.81 -74.30
CA ARG A 458 -21.27 36.82 -73.72
C ARG A 458 -22.77 37.18 -73.81
N VAL A 459 -23.14 38.29 -74.44
CA VAL A 459 -24.54 38.72 -74.61
C VAL A 459 -24.94 38.69 -76.08
N LYS A 460 -24.40 39.59 -76.91
CA LYS A 460 -24.83 39.78 -78.30
C LYS A 460 -23.83 40.62 -79.11
N ARG A 461 -23.66 40.32 -80.40
CA ARG A 461 -23.09 41.28 -81.36
C ARG A 461 -24.16 42.29 -81.77
N LEU A 462 -23.90 43.56 -81.51
CA LEU A 462 -24.82 44.66 -81.80
C LEU A 462 -24.63 45.18 -83.24
N GLY A 463 -23.42 45.03 -83.79
CA GLY A 463 -23.08 45.56 -85.12
C GLY A 463 -22.69 47.03 -85.06
N THR A 464 -22.75 47.69 -86.22
CA THR A 464 -22.58 49.15 -86.35
C THR A 464 -23.88 49.87 -85.97
N LEU A 465 -23.79 50.80 -85.01
CA LEU A 465 -24.93 51.55 -84.48
C LEU A 465 -24.52 52.99 -84.13
N SER A 466 -25.47 53.92 -84.09
CA SER A 466 -25.25 55.27 -83.52
C SER A 466 -25.71 55.33 -82.06
N SER A 467 -26.90 54.82 -81.79
CA SER A 467 -27.45 54.62 -80.45
C SER A 467 -28.38 53.41 -80.45
N GLN A 468 -28.22 52.52 -79.46
CA GLN A 468 -29.11 51.38 -79.25
C GLN A 468 -29.33 51.16 -77.75
N SER A 469 -30.60 51.15 -77.32
CA SER A 469 -30.98 50.70 -75.99
C SER A 469 -31.27 49.20 -76.00
N LEU A 470 -30.76 48.46 -75.02
CA LEU A 470 -31.08 47.06 -74.80
C LEU A 470 -31.27 46.76 -73.30
N PRO A 471 -32.15 45.82 -72.93
CA PRO A 471 -32.26 45.37 -71.55
C PRO A 471 -31.06 44.49 -71.18
N LEU A 472 -30.40 44.83 -70.08
CA LEU A 472 -29.37 44.02 -69.42
C LEU A 472 -29.77 43.76 -67.97
N ARG A 473 -29.23 42.72 -67.36
CA ARG A 473 -29.35 42.48 -65.92
C ARG A 473 -28.29 43.29 -65.18
N PRO A 474 -28.43 43.53 -63.87
CA PRO A 474 -27.34 44.09 -63.08
C PRO A 474 -26.10 43.20 -63.11
N GLY A 475 -24.92 43.83 -63.03
CA GLY A 475 -23.63 43.15 -63.05
C GLY A 475 -22.62 43.79 -64.01
N ARG A 476 -21.46 43.14 -64.16
CA ARG A 476 -20.32 43.70 -64.90
C ARG A 476 -20.25 43.15 -66.32
N TYR A 477 -20.17 44.06 -67.29
CA TYR A 477 -20.14 43.77 -68.71
C TYR A 477 -18.87 44.28 -69.37
N THR A 478 -18.62 43.81 -70.58
CA THR A 478 -17.52 44.27 -71.41
C THR A 478 -17.99 44.36 -72.86
N ALA A 479 -17.98 45.58 -73.40
CA ALA A 479 -18.17 45.81 -74.82
C ALA A 479 -16.80 45.87 -75.51
N VAL A 480 -16.70 45.28 -76.70
CA VAL A 480 -15.55 45.40 -77.59
C VAL A 480 -16.02 46.04 -78.88
N GLY A 481 -15.39 47.15 -79.26
CA GLY A 481 -15.56 47.79 -80.56
C GLY A 481 -14.39 47.42 -81.48
N MET A 482 -14.71 47.03 -82.72
CA MET A 482 -13.74 46.72 -83.77
C MET A 482 -14.01 47.60 -84.99
N ARG A 483 -12.98 48.11 -85.64
CA ARG A 483 -13.10 48.91 -86.86
C ARG A 483 -11.84 48.79 -87.72
N ASN A 484 -12.00 48.43 -88.99
CA ASN A 484 -10.88 48.26 -89.91
C ASN A 484 -10.03 49.55 -90.02
N GLY A 485 -8.73 49.43 -89.81
CA GLY A 485 -7.78 50.57 -89.79
C GLY A 485 -7.68 51.31 -88.44
N TYR A 486 -8.35 50.84 -87.39
CA TYR A 486 -8.33 51.42 -86.05
C TYR A 486 -8.07 50.35 -84.99
N ARG A 487 -7.50 50.77 -83.86
CA ARG A 487 -7.26 49.89 -82.71
C ARG A 487 -8.60 49.53 -82.03
N ASP A 488 -8.75 48.25 -81.71
CA ASP A 488 -9.90 47.73 -80.96
C ASP A 488 -10.01 48.39 -79.58
N VAL A 489 -11.24 48.79 -79.22
CA VAL A 489 -11.55 49.36 -77.90
C VAL A 489 -12.25 48.33 -77.02
N ARG A 490 -11.87 48.22 -75.75
CA ARG A 490 -12.54 47.37 -74.75
C ARG A 490 -13.02 48.22 -73.58
N VAL A 491 -14.33 48.37 -73.46
CA VAL A 491 -14.97 49.16 -72.39
C VAL A 491 -15.61 48.21 -71.38
N GLN A 492 -15.14 48.26 -70.13
CA GLN A 492 -15.80 47.59 -69.01
C GLN A 492 -16.78 48.57 -68.36
N PHE A 493 -17.97 48.09 -68.03
CA PHE A 493 -18.99 48.88 -67.32
C PHE A 493 -19.79 48.00 -66.39
N GLU A 494 -20.41 48.61 -65.37
CA GLU A 494 -21.32 47.95 -64.45
C GLU A 494 -22.75 48.45 -64.73
N VAL A 495 -23.70 47.53 -64.75
CA VAL A 495 -25.13 47.84 -64.85
C VAL A 495 -25.74 47.79 -63.47
N ARG A 496 -26.41 48.87 -63.06
CA ARG A 496 -27.11 48.99 -61.78
C ARG A 496 -28.56 49.42 -62.00
N PRO A 497 -29.55 48.86 -61.27
CA PRO A 497 -30.89 49.42 -61.20
C PRO A 497 -30.85 50.88 -60.71
N ASP A 498 -31.89 51.63 -61.05
CA ASP A 498 -32.12 53.01 -60.57
C ASP A 498 -31.00 54.02 -60.89
N GLN A 499 -30.15 53.69 -61.88
CA GLN A 499 -29.12 54.57 -62.43
C GLN A 499 -29.26 54.71 -63.95
N ALA A 500 -28.76 55.82 -64.50
CA ALA A 500 -28.71 56.04 -65.94
C ALA A 500 -27.54 55.25 -66.54
N ASN A 501 -27.82 54.06 -67.07
CA ASN A 501 -26.82 53.18 -67.67
C ASN A 501 -26.59 53.55 -69.14
N ALA A 502 -25.61 54.42 -69.40
CA ALA A 502 -25.18 54.81 -70.74
C ALA A 502 -23.68 54.53 -70.93
N VAL A 503 -23.30 53.94 -72.07
CA VAL A 503 -21.93 53.53 -72.36
C VAL A 503 -21.58 53.91 -73.80
N GLU A 504 -20.49 54.64 -73.97
CA GLU A 504 -19.95 54.96 -75.29
C GLU A 504 -18.84 53.98 -75.68
N VAL A 505 -18.89 53.46 -76.91
CA VAL A 505 -17.92 52.49 -77.43
C VAL A 505 -17.55 52.90 -78.85
N ARG A 506 -16.36 53.46 -79.05
CA ARG A 506 -15.89 53.98 -80.35
C ARG A 506 -14.40 53.74 -80.57
N CYS A 507 -14.02 53.32 -81.77
CA CYS A 507 -12.63 53.21 -82.19
C CYS A 507 -12.12 54.57 -82.69
N VAL A 508 -11.25 55.23 -81.93
CA VAL A 508 -10.75 56.59 -82.22
C VAL A 508 -9.27 56.65 -82.64
N GLU A 509 -8.48 55.64 -82.30
CA GLU A 509 -7.04 55.57 -82.60
C GLU A 509 -6.82 54.75 -83.89
N THR A 510 -6.21 55.35 -84.91
CA THR A 510 -5.83 54.67 -86.16
C THR A 510 -4.60 53.78 -85.96
N ILE A 511 -4.52 52.66 -86.69
CA ILE A 511 -3.35 51.74 -86.70
C ILE A 511 -2.23 52.28 -87.59
#